data_AF-A7B8Z5-F1
#
_entry.id   AF-A7B8Z5-F1
#
_cell.length_a   1.000
_cell.length_b   1.000
_cell.length_c   1.000
_cell.angle_alpha   90.00
_cell.angle_beta   90.00
_cell.angle_gamma   90.00
#
_symmetry.space_group_name_H-M   'P 1'
#
loop_
_entity.id
_entity.type
_entity.pdbx_description
1 polymer ?
#
loop_
_entity_poly.entity_id
_entity_poly.type
_entity_poly.pdbx_seq_one_letter_code
_entity_poly.pdbx_strand_id
1 'polypeptide(L)' 'MSTIYTTSEWKGHGKQNYFWNEYRLEGGTVTKYKCNRHKFFDGDESNWEESETEVESWSVDDPSMPDWLRDYL' A
#
# COMPACT_ATOMS: atom_id res chain seq x y z
N MET A 1 -6.97 -12.82 -2.14
CA MET A 1 -6.69 -11.38 -2.06
C MET A 1 -6.59 -10.74 -3.44
N SER A 2 -7.33 -9.65 -3.70
CA SER A 2 -7.26 -8.88 -4.97
C SER A 2 -7.05 -7.39 -4.67
N THR A 3 -6.12 -6.72 -5.36
CA THR A 3 -5.94 -5.27 -5.23
C THR A 3 -7.06 -4.54 -5.97
N ILE A 4 -7.88 -3.79 -5.23
CA ILE A 4 -9.02 -3.04 -5.77
C ILE A 4 -8.64 -1.61 -6.15
N TYR A 5 -7.65 -1.04 -5.46
CA TYR A 5 -7.18 0.31 -5.73
C TYR A 5 -5.74 0.50 -5.31
N THR A 6 -4.99 1.25 -6.11
CA THR A 6 -3.61 1.64 -5.84
C THR A 6 -3.50 3.15 -6.02
N THR A 7 -3.00 3.85 -5.00
CA THR A 7 -2.74 5.28 -5.12
C THR A 7 -1.52 5.54 -6.00
N SER A 8 -1.45 6.72 -6.60
CA SER A 8 -0.22 7.18 -7.25
C SER A 8 0.97 7.15 -6.30
N GLU A 9 2.13 6.76 -6.82
CA GLU A 9 3.40 6.79 -6.09
C GLU A 9 3.74 8.21 -5.66
N TRP A 10 4.16 8.39 -4.39
CA TRP A 10 4.69 9.66 -3.89
C TRP A 10 6.10 9.49 -3.35
N LYS A 11 6.92 10.53 -3.50
CA LYS A 11 8.29 10.55 -2.97
C LYS A 11 8.27 10.73 -1.46
N GLY A 12 9.00 9.85 -0.77
CA GLY A 12 9.35 10.04 0.63
C GLY A 12 10.46 11.06 0.83
N HIS A 13 11.03 11.09 2.04
CA HIS A 13 12.11 12.03 2.38
C HIS A 13 13.44 11.73 1.67
N GLY A 14 13.63 10.54 1.08
CA GLY A 14 14.83 10.14 0.34
C GLY A 14 14.65 10.21 -1.19
N LYS A 15 15.72 10.57 -1.93
CA LYS A 15 15.71 10.64 -3.41
C LYS A 15 15.30 9.34 -4.11
N GLN A 16 15.49 8.20 -3.45
CA GLN A 16 15.22 6.87 -3.97
C GLN A 16 14.27 6.12 -3.04
N ASN A 17 13.34 6.83 -2.39
CA ASN A 17 12.39 6.25 -1.44
C ASN A 17 10.98 6.67 -1.88
N TYR A 18 10.18 5.68 -2.26
CA TYR A 18 8.90 5.85 -2.92
C TYR A 18 7.84 5.08 -2.16
N PHE A 19 6.67 5.66 -2.00
CA PHE A 19 5.57 5.06 -1.28
C PHE A 19 4.29 5.08 -2.11
N TRP A 20 3.46 4.07 -1.90
CA TRP A 20 2.08 4.04 -2.38
C TRP A 20 1.22 3.29 -1.38
N ASN A 21 -0.10 3.51 -1.42
CA ASN A 21 -1.05 2.68 -0.69
C ASN A 21 -1.71 1.71 -1.67
N GLU A 22 -1.84 0.47 -1.24
CA GLU A 22 -2.67 -0.53 -1.91
C GLU A 22 -3.84 -0.88 -1.02
N TYR A 23 -5.01 -0.99 -1.62
CA TYR A 23 -6.23 -1.43 -0.96
C TYR A 23 -6.56 -2.78 -1.55
N ARG A 24 -6.57 -3.81 -0.70
CA ARG A 24 -6.73 -5.20 -1.10
C ARG A 24 -7.99 -5.76 -0.47
N LEU A 25 -8.84 -6.38 -1.27
CA LEU A 25 -10.05 -7.03 -0.84
C LEU A 25 -9.80 -8.53 -0.66
N GLU A 26 -10.16 -9.05 0.52
CA GLU A 26 -10.15 -10.47 0.82
C GLU A 26 -11.31 -10.85 1.75
N GLY A 27 -12.18 -11.75 1.29
CA GLY A 27 -13.25 -12.31 2.11
C GLY A 27 -14.26 -11.28 2.64
N GLY A 28 -14.45 -10.15 1.96
CA GLY A 28 -15.31 -9.05 2.44
C GLY A 28 -14.61 -8.06 3.37
N THR A 29 -13.28 -8.15 3.50
CA THR A 29 -12.45 -7.20 4.25
C THR A 29 -11.52 -6.47 3.30
N VAL A 30 -11.54 -5.15 3.33
CA VAL A 30 -10.61 -4.27 2.64
C VAL A 30 -9.46 -3.92 3.59
N THR A 31 -8.24 -4.30 3.22
CA THR A 31 -7.04 -3.96 3.97
C THR A 31 -6.20 -2.95 3.20
N LYS A 32 -5.83 -1.86 3.87
CA LYS A 32 -4.89 -0.86 3.38
C LYS A 32 -3.46 -1.25 3.76
N TYR A 33 -2.65 -1.45 2.74
CA TYR A 33 -1.21 -1.63 2.84
C TYR A 33 -0.51 -0.34 2.45
N LYS A 34 0.46 0.07 3.25
CA LYS A 34 1.44 1.08 2.86
C LYS A 34 2.65 0.35 2.30
N CYS A 35 2.81 0.47 0.99
CA CYS A 35 3.94 -0.08 0.27
C CYS A 35 5.04 0.98 0.18
N ASN A 36 6.28 0.50 0.20
CA ASN A 36 7.48 1.28 0.07
C ASN A 36 8.41 0.55 -0.90
N ARG A 37 9.02 1.29 -1.82
CA ARG A 37 10.22 0.84 -2.51
C ARG A 37 11.34 1.84 -2.27
N HIS A 38 12.47 1.34 -1.81
CA HIS A 38 13.66 2.16 -1.68
C HIS A 38 14.92 1.47 -2.16
N LYS A 39 15.88 2.28 -2.61
CA LYS A 39 17.21 1.79 -2.99
C LYS A 39 18.16 1.95 -1.81
N PHE A 40 18.90 0.89 -1.49
CA PHE A 40 19.92 0.89 -0.46
C PHE A 40 21.22 0.26 -0.99
N PHE A 41 22.34 0.51 -0.32
CA PHE A 41 23.63 -0.10 -0.63
C PHE A 41 23.96 -1.10 0.49
N ASP A 42 24.17 -2.36 0.14
CA ASP A 42 24.42 -3.42 1.12
C ASP A 42 25.90 -3.56 1.52
N GLY A 43 26.78 -2.76 0.92
CA GLY A 43 28.22 -2.81 1.11
C GLY A 43 28.98 -3.28 -0.13
N ASP A 44 28.31 -3.94 -1.06
CA ASP A 44 28.87 -4.46 -2.32
C ASP A 44 28.13 -3.87 -3.53
N GLU A 45 26.79 -3.88 -3.51
CA GLU A 45 25.94 -3.41 -4.61
C GLU A 45 24.75 -2.55 -4.14
N SER A 46 24.15 -1.81 -5.08
CA SER A 46 22.93 -1.04 -4.81
C SER A 46 21.69 -1.85 -5.15
N ASN A 47 20.95 -2.28 -4.15
CA ASN A 47 19.75 -3.11 -4.28
C ASN A 47 18.46 -2.31 -4.07
N TRP A 48 17.38 -2.76 -4.72
CA TRP A 48 16.03 -2.26 -4.49
C TRP A 48 15.34 -3.16 -3.47
N GLU A 49 14.81 -2.57 -2.40
CA GLU A 49 13.99 -3.27 -1.42
C GLU A 49 12.55 -2.77 -1.52
N GLU A 50 11.62 -3.71 -1.54
CA GLU A 50 10.19 -3.47 -1.45
C GLU A 50 9.71 -3.96 -0.09
N SER A 51 8.88 -3.16 0.56
CA SER A 51 8.28 -3.49 1.85
C SER A 51 6.82 -3.09 1.84
N GLU A 52 5.98 -3.93 2.42
CA GLU A 52 4.57 -3.65 2.64
C GLU A 52 4.25 -3.73 4.12
N THR A 53 3.42 -2.81 4.60
CA THR A 53 2.98 -2.78 5.99
C THR A 53 1.47 -2.58 6.03
N GLU A 54 0.77 -3.47 6.72
CA GLU A 54 -0.65 -3.29 7.00
C GLU A 54 -0.84 -2.05 7.88
N VAL A 55 -1.71 -1.15 7.44
CA VAL A 55 -2.03 0.09 8.18
C VAL A 55 -3.38 -0.03 8.86
N GLU A 56 -4.40 -0.39 8.08
CA GLU A 56 -5.78 -0.49 8.54
C GLU A 56 -6.52 -1.56 7.75
N SER A 57 -7.57 -2.11 8.35
CA SER A 57 -8.50 -3.02 7.69
C SER A 57 -9.93 -2.68 8.08
N TRP A 58 -10.84 -2.83 7.12
CA TRP A 58 -12.26 -2.53 7.29
C TRP A 58 -13.09 -3.64 6.66
N SER A 59 -14.21 -4.00 7.28
CA SER A 59 -15.23 -4.78 6.59
C SER A 59 -15.88 -3.94 5.48
N VAL A 60 -16.35 -4.55 4.40
CA VAL A 60 -17.10 -3.85 3.35
C VAL A 60 -18.37 -3.18 3.88
N ASP A 61 -18.94 -3.68 4.97
CA ASP A 61 -20.11 -3.11 5.64
C ASP A 61 -19.74 -2.09 6.74
N ASP A 62 -18.45 -1.84 6.97
CA ASP A 62 -17.99 -0.98 8.05
C ASP A 62 -18.24 0.50 7.72
N PRO A 63 -18.91 1.27 8.61
CA PRO A 63 -19.15 2.70 8.38
C PRO A 63 -17.89 3.56 8.45
N SER A 64 -16.79 3.05 9.01
CA SER A 64 -15.49 3.74 9.00
C SER A 64 -14.72 3.54 7.68
N MET A 65 -15.15 2.60 6.83
CA MET A 65 -14.55 2.40 5.52
C MET A 65 -14.81 3.63 4.64
N PRO A 66 -13.77 4.23 4.02
CA PRO A 66 -13.94 5.37 3.14
C PRO A 66 -14.92 5.10 2.00
N ASP A 67 -15.89 6.00 1.80
CA ASP A 67 -16.97 5.81 0.82
C ASP A 67 -16.45 5.61 -0.60
N TRP A 68 -15.39 6.32 -0.99
CA TRP A 68 -14.79 6.21 -2.32
C TRP A 68 -14.22 4.82 -2.62
N LEU A 69 -13.91 4.00 -1.60
CA LEU A 69 -13.47 2.62 -1.83
C LEU A 69 -14.62 1.70 -2.24
N ARG A 70 -15.86 2.07 -1.90
CA ARG A 70 -17.06 1.29 -2.25
C ARG A 70 -17.30 1.26 -3.75
N ASP A 71 -16.83 2.26 -4.48
CA ASP A 71 -16.89 2.31 -5.95
C ASP A 71 -15.97 1.27 -6.64
N TYR A 72 -15.05 0.64 -5.89
CA TYR A 72 -14.08 -0.34 -6.39
C TYR A 72 -14.34 -1.78 -5.91
N LEU A 73 -15.43 -2.02 -5.17
CA LEU A 73 -15.88 -3.33 -4.70
C LEU A 73 -16.79 -4.02 -5.71
#